data_AF-A0A7K3HBX5-F1
#
_entry.id   AF-A0A7K3HBX5-F1
#
_cell.length_a   1.000
_cell.length_b   1.000
_cell.length_c   1.000
_cell.angle_alpha   90.00
_cell.angle_beta   90.00
_cell.angle_gamma   90.00
#
_symmetry.space_group_name_H-M   'P 1'
#
loop_
_entity.id
_entity.type
_entity.pdbx_description
1 polymer ?
#
loop_
_entity_poly.entity_id
_entity_poly.type
_entity_poly.pdbx_seq_one_letter_code
_entity_poly.pdbx_strand_id
1 'polypeptide(L)'
;MSQQMYGPPPQTGAPVPPNALPPRNGLGTAALILGIIGVVMGVIPFMFWLGGILGIIALILGLSGRGKAKRGEATNKGTATAGAVLGPVAVALSVVMGVVTFMAVDDAVKEINKSVSETRGKGATAENGGGGGGKEKAGDDGAADSGAAGGETYAAGDTVVYDDGVQVTVSRHTAYTPGEFAIGHTKGNKAYKVTVTVVNKGKEKFDTALLTVDARAGKDGKTAESIFDDKIGQGFNGTVVPGRTATAEFAFDTPAGAKTLEVEVSPGWSYNSSHWNLEL
;
A
#
# COMPACT_ATOMS: atom_id res chain seq x y z
N MET A 1 34.06 91.26 25.44
CA MET A 1 32.92 90.64 26.14
C MET A 1 32.83 89.20 25.68
N SER A 2 33.26 88.26 26.52
CA SER A 2 33.24 86.81 26.24
C SER A 2 31.89 86.22 26.66
N GLN A 3 31.09 85.80 25.69
CA GLN A 3 29.82 85.10 25.92
C GLN A 3 30.11 83.61 26.18
N GLN A 4 29.73 83.12 27.37
CA GLN A 4 29.78 81.71 27.73
C GLN A 4 28.59 80.97 27.12
N MET A 5 28.88 79.90 26.38
CA MET A 5 27.90 79.00 25.78
C MET A 5 27.38 78.03 26.86
N TYR A 6 26.10 78.11 27.21
CA TYR A 6 25.44 77.21 28.14
C TYR A 6 24.99 75.95 27.39
N GLY A 7 25.54 74.78 27.75
CA GLY A 7 25.15 73.49 27.19
C GLY A 7 23.89 72.92 27.88
N PRO A 8 23.04 72.16 27.16
CA PRO A 8 21.81 71.60 27.72
C PRO A 8 22.11 70.49 28.76
N PRO A 9 21.25 70.33 29.78
CA PRO A 9 21.46 69.37 30.87
C PRO A 9 21.28 67.91 30.39
N PRO A 10 22.01 66.95 30.99
CA PRO A 10 21.92 65.53 30.64
C PRO A 10 20.56 64.94 31.02
N GLN A 11 19.92 64.24 30.08
CA GLN A 11 18.66 63.53 30.34
C GLN A 11 18.94 62.21 31.06
N THR A 12 18.35 62.04 32.23
CA THR A 12 18.37 60.81 33.03
C THR A 12 17.38 59.80 32.45
N GLY A 13 17.86 58.60 32.10
CA GLY A 13 17.04 57.53 31.51
C GLY A 13 15.98 56.98 32.47
N ALA A 14 14.78 56.74 31.96
CA ALA A 14 13.67 56.13 32.70
C ALA A 14 13.89 54.62 32.94
N PRO A 15 13.30 54.02 34.00
CA PRO A 15 13.40 52.59 34.27
C PRO A 15 12.72 51.78 33.16
N VAL A 16 13.45 50.84 32.57
CA VAL A 16 12.91 49.91 31.56
C VAL A 16 12.08 48.84 32.29
N PRO A 17 10.79 48.62 31.92
CA PRO A 17 9.97 47.61 32.59
C PRO A 17 10.53 46.19 32.36
N PRO A 18 10.31 45.26 33.32
CA PRO A 18 10.78 43.87 33.19
C PRO A 18 10.21 43.22 31.93
N ASN A 19 11.08 42.59 31.14
CA ASN A 19 10.72 41.91 29.91
C ASN A 19 9.79 40.72 30.22
N ALA A 20 8.48 40.87 30.02
CA ALA A 20 7.54 39.78 30.19
C ALA A 20 7.81 38.70 29.13
N LEU A 21 8.13 37.48 29.57
CA LEU A 21 8.34 36.36 28.64
C LEU A 21 7.11 36.16 27.75
N PRO A 22 7.28 35.95 26.44
CA PRO A 22 6.16 35.77 25.54
C PRO A 22 5.33 34.52 25.91
N PRO A 23 3.98 34.57 25.82
CA PRO A 23 3.12 33.44 26.13
C PRO A 23 3.42 32.18 25.30
N ARG A 24 3.45 31.00 25.95
CA ARG A 24 3.83 29.71 25.33
C ARG A 24 2.63 29.00 24.68
N ASN A 25 2.03 29.64 23.69
CA ASN A 25 0.77 29.20 23.07
C ASN A 25 0.92 28.06 22.02
N GLY A 26 2.15 27.69 21.63
CA GLY A 26 2.41 26.76 20.52
C GLY A 26 1.70 25.40 20.63
N LEU A 27 1.66 24.79 21.83
CA LEU A 27 1.00 23.49 22.03
C LEU A 27 -0.51 23.54 21.79
N GLY A 28 -1.18 24.59 22.27
CA GLY A 28 -2.63 24.75 22.09
C GLY A 28 -3.01 25.00 20.63
N THR A 29 -2.21 25.79 19.92
CA THR A 29 -2.43 26.06 18.50
C THR A 29 -2.16 24.82 17.64
N ALA A 30 -1.07 24.09 17.90
CA ALA A 30 -0.77 22.86 17.19
C ALA A 30 -1.87 21.79 17.40
N ALA A 31 -2.36 21.65 18.64
CA ALA A 31 -3.46 20.75 18.95
C ALA A 31 -4.74 21.09 18.17
N LEU A 32 -5.07 22.37 18.03
CA LEU A 32 -6.24 22.80 17.26
C LEU A 32 -6.09 22.47 15.78
N ILE A 33 -4.95 22.80 15.17
CA ILE A 33 -4.70 22.56 13.75
C ILE A 33 -4.76 21.06 13.45
N LEU A 34 -4.04 20.25 14.24
CA LEU A 34 -4.01 18.80 14.06
C LEU A 34 -5.38 18.16 14.33
N GLY A 35 -6.16 18.70 15.27
CA GLY A 35 -7.53 18.24 15.53
C GLY A 35 -8.45 18.49 14.33
N ILE A 36 -8.37 19.67 13.72
CA ILE A 36 -9.17 20.00 12.52
C ILE A 36 -8.76 19.11 11.35
N ILE A 37 -7.46 19.00 11.06
CA ILE A 37 -6.96 18.13 9.98
C ILE A 37 -7.35 16.68 10.26
N GLY A 38 -7.23 16.23 11.52
CA GLY A 38 -7.62 14.90 11.94
C GLY A 38 -9.10 14.60 11.67
N VAL A 39 -10.00 15.53 11.98
CA VAL A 39 -11.44 15.39 11.68
C VAL A 39 -11.68 15.32 10.18
N VAL A 40 -11.06 16.21 9.38
CA VAL A 40 -11.24 16.23 7.92
C VAL A 40 -10.73 14.94 7.29
N MET A 41 -9.53 14.48 7.66
CA MET A 41 -8.94 13.25 7.14
C MET A 41 -9.69 12.01 7.63
N GLY A 42 -10.23 12.05 8.85
CA GLY A 42 -11.01 10.96 9.46
C GLY A 42 -12.30 10.63 8.73
N VAL A 43 -12.87 11.60 7.99
CA VAL A 43 -14.12 11.42 7.21
C VAL A 43 -13.85 10.88 5.80
N ILE A 44 -12.60 10.91 5.31
CA ILE A 44 -12.25 10.47 3.97
C ILE A 44 -12.01 8.93 3.98
N PRO A 45 -12.74 8.13 3.18
CA PRO A 45 -12.70 6.66 3.22
C PRO A 45 -11.30 6.04 3.03
N PHE A 46 -10.40 6.68 2.30
CA PHE A 46 -9.02 6.19 2.09
C PHE A 46 -8.00 6.77 3.08
N MET A 47 -8.37 7.77 3.89
CA MET A 47 -7.45 8.53 4.74
C MET A 47 -7.81 8.43 6.24
N PHE A 48 -8.83 7.65 6.60
CA PHE A 48 -9.33 7.59 7.97
C PHE A 48 -8.27 7.18 9.00
N TRP A 49 -7.32 6.29 8.65
CA TRP A 49 -6.22 5.91 9.56
C TRP A 49 -5.40 7.13 10.01
N LEU A 50 -5.26 8.13 9.14
CA LEU A 50 -4.40 9.28 9.35
C LEU A 50 -5.14 10.28 10.22
N GLY A 51 -6.45 10.41 9.98
CA GLY A 51 -7.36 11.14 10.86
C GLY A 51 -7.27 10.66 12.31
N GLY A 52 -7.23 9.35 12.53
CA GLY A 52 -7.10 8.74 13.85
C GLY A 52 -5.79 9.09 14.54
N ILE A 53 -4.66 8.92 13.85
CA ILE A 53 -3.32 9.24 14.38
C ILE A 53 -3.22 10.73 14.74
N LEU A 54 -3.65 11.61 13.83
CA LEU A 54 -3.65 13.06 14.06
C LEU A 54 -4.57 13.45 15.22
N GLY A 55 -5.72 12.78 15.37
CA GLY A 55 -6.63 12.95 16.49
C GLY A 55 -5.98 12.61 17.85
N ILE A 56 -5.21 11.53 17.93
CA ILE A 56 -4.47 11.15 19.15
C ILE A 56 -3.42 12.21 19.49
N ILE A 57 -2.65 12.66 18.49
CA ILE A 57 -1.62 13.70 18.69
C ILE A 57 -2.28 15.01 19.16
N ALA A 58 -3.39 15.41 18.53
CA ALA A 58 -4.16 16.60 18.91
C ALA A 58 -4.66 16.54 20.36
N LEU A 59 -5.13 15.38 20.80
CA LEU A 59 -5.55 15.16 22.19
C LEU A 59 -4.40 15.38 23.17
N ILE A 60 -3.24 14.75 22.94
CA ILE A 60 -2.07 14.83 23.83
C ILE A 60 -1.55 16.27 23.92
N LEU A 61 -1.40 16.95 22.77
CA LEU A 61 -0.93 18.34 22.73
C LEU A 61 -1.95 19.30 23.33
N GLY A 62 -3.24 19.06 23.13
CA GLY A 62 -4.33 19.88 23.66
C GLY A 62 -4.39 19.82 25.18
N LEU A 63 -4.30 18.61 25.77
CA LEU A 63 -4.24 18.41 27.22
C LEU A 63 -2.98 19.06 27.82
N SER A 64 -1.83 18.89 27.16
CA SER A 64 -0.55 19.51 27.58
C SER A 64 -0.60 21.04 27.52
N GLY A 65 -1.16 21.60 26.44
CA GLY A 65 -1.36 23.04 26.27
C GLY A 65 -2.33 23.62 27.31
N ARG A 66 -3.43 22.91 27.61
CA ARG A 66 -4.37 23.30 28.67
C ARG A 66 -3.71 23.28 30.05
N GLY A 67 -2.81 22.31 30.31
CA GLY A 67 -2.00 22.27 31.53
C GLY A 67 -1.07 23.48 31.68
N LYS A 68 -0.41 23.91 30.59
CA LYS A 68 0.41 25.13 30.61
C LYS A 68 -0.41 26.41 30.79
N ALA A 69 -1.58 26.48 30.16
CA ALA A 69 -2.48 27.63 30.35
C ALA A 69 -2.99 27.74 31.79
N LYS A 70 -3.25 26.61 32.47
CA LYS A 70 -3.59 26.59 33.90
C LYS A 70 -2.47 27.12 34.81
N ARG A 71 -1.19 26.96 34.40
CA ARG A 71 -0.01 27.43 35.14
C ARG A 71 0.34 28.90 34.87
N GLY A 72 -0.44 29.61 34.05
CA GLY A 72 -0.15 30.99 33.65
C GLY A 72 0.96 31.13 32.61
N GLU A 73 1.50 30.01 32.09
CA GLU A 73 2.56 30.03 31.06
C GLU A 73 2.02 30.25 29.64
N ALA A 74 0.71 30.08 29.44
CA ALA A 74 0.04 30.24 28.14
C ALA A 74 -1.31 30.94 28.33
N THR A 75 -1.72 31.70 27.33
CA THR A 75 -2.97 32.49 27.35
C THR A 75 -4.09 31.87 26.52
N ASN A 76 -3.80 30.83 25.73
CA ASN A 76 -4.73 30.22 24.76
C ASN A 76 -5.49 28.98 25.29
N LYS A 77 -6.04 29.05 26.50
CA LYS A 77 -6.78 27.92 27.12
C LYS A 77 -7.94 27.41 26.26
N GLY A 78 -8.66 28.32 25.59
CA GLY A 78 -9.77 27.97 24.69
C GLY A 78 -9.30 27.11 23.52
N THR A 79 -8.28 27.59 22.80
CA THR A 79 -7.63 26.90 21.67
C THR A 79 -7.13 25.51 22.04
N ALA A 80 -6.42 25.39 23.18
CA ALA A 80 -5.92 24.11 23.65
C ALA A 80 -7.05 23.12 24.01
N THR A 81 -8.16 23.63 24.55
CA THR A 81 -9.33 22.81 24.88
C THR A 81 -10.08 22.36 23.63
N ALA A 82 -10.24 23.25 22.66
CA ALA A 82 -10.85 22.91 21.37
C ALA A 82 -10.05 21.82 20.65
N GLY A 83 -8.72 21.94 20.58
CA GLY A 83 -7.86 20.87 20.04
C GLY A 83 -7.97 19.55 20.81
N ALA A 84 -8.02 19.60 22.14
CA ALA A 84 -8.19 18.41 22.97
C ALA A 84 -9.54 17.71 22.77
N VAL A 85 -10.61 18.44 22.45
CA VAL A 85 -11.94 17.88 22.16
C VAL A 85 -12.02 17.34 20.73
N LEU A 86 -11.41 18.04 19.77
CA LEU A 86 -11.37 17.59 18.38
C LEU A 86 -10.57 16.28 18.20
N GLY A 87 -9.58 16.02 19.06
CA GLY A 87 -8.81 14.78 19.01
C GLY A 87 -9.67 13.50 19.11
N PRO A 88 -10.41 13.29 20.21
CA PRO A 88 -11.33 12.16 20.36
C PRO A 88 -12.41 12.11 19.28
N VAL A 89 -12.91 13.27 18.83
CA VAL A 89 -13.89 13.33 17.73
C VAL A 89 -13.30 12.80 16.43
N ALA A 90 -12.07 13.21 16.09
CA ALA A 90 -11.35 12.71 14.92
C ALA A 90 -11.12 11.20 15.00
N VAL A 91 -10.73 10.68 16.18
CA VAL A 91 -10.56 9.24 16.40
C VAL A 91 -11.89 8.50 16.22
N ALA A 92 -12.97 8.97 16.84
CA ALA A 92 -14.28 8.33 16.72
C ALA A 92 -14.77 8.30 15.28
N LEU A 93 -14.67 9.43 14.56
CA LEU A 93 -15.02 9.50 13.13
C LEU A 93 -14.17 8.55 12.28
N SER A 94 -12.86 8.48 12.57
CA SER A 94 -11.94 7.60 11.85
C SER A 94 -12.28 6.12 12.07
N VAL A 95 -12.66 5.73 13.29
CA VAL A 95 -13.11 4.36 13.58
C VAL A 95 -14.41 4.04 12.84
N VAL A 96 -15.39 4.94 12.91
CA VAL A 96 -16.68 4.76 12.20
C VAL A 96 -16.45 4.63 10.70
N MET A 97 -15.66 5.52 10.10
CA MET A 97 -15.34 5.46 8.68
C MET A 97 -14.53 4.23 8.30
N GLY A 98 -13.62 3.79 9.16
CA GLY A 98 -12.90 2.52 8.98
C GLY A 98 -13.87 1.36 8.87
N VAL A 99 -14.77 1.20 9.84
CA VAL A 99 -15.78 0.12 9.84
C VAL A 99 -16.67 0.19 8.59
N VAL A 100 -17.19 1.36 8.25
CA VAL A 100 -18.03 1.53 7.05
C VAL A 100 -17.26 1.17 5.77
N THR A 101 -16.00 1.58 5.66
CA THR A 101 -15.16 1.29 4.49
C THR A 101 -14.87 -0.21 4.39
N PHE A 102 -14.51 -0.86 5.49
CA PHE A 102 -14.29 -2.31 5.51
C PHE A 102 -15.56 -3.09 5.14
N MET A 103 -16.73 -2.72 5.69
CA MET A 103 -18.00 -3.35 5.33
C MET A 103 -18.33 -3.18 3.84
N ALA A 104 -18.13 -1.97 3.29
CA ALA A 104 -18.37 -1.70 1.88
C ALA A 104 -17.42 -2.50 0.96
N VAL A 105 -16.16 -2.67 1.38
CA VAL A 105 -15.20 -3.51 0.66
C VAL A 105 -15.60 -4.99 0.73
N ASP A 106 -15.98 -5.50 1.90
CA ASP A 106 -16.41 -6.89 2.07
C ASP A 106 -17.65 -7.23 1.22
N ASP A 107 -18.62 -6.32 1.16
CA ASP A 107 -19.82 -6.47 0.34
C ASP A 107 -19.47 -6.45 -1.16
N ALA A 108 -18.60 -5.53 -1.58
CA ALA A 108 -18.12 -5.48 -2.97
C ALA A 108 -17.37 -6.76 -3.37
N VAL A 109 -16.49 -7.28 -2.49
CA VAL A 109 -15.75 -8.53 -2.73
C VAL A 109 -16.69 -9.73 -2.81
N LYS A 110 -17.71 -9.82 -1.94
CA LYS A 110 -18.72 -10.90 -2.00
C LYS A 110 -19.51 -10.87 -3.30
N GLU A 111 -19.89 -9.68 -3.77
CA GLU A 111 -20.63 -9.53 -5.03
C GLU A 111 -19.78 -9.92 -6.24
N ILE A 112 -18.50 -9.52 -6.25
CA ILE A 112 -17.53 -9.95 -7.26
C ILE A 112 -17.41 -11.48 -7.26
N ASN A 113 -17.15 -12.10 -6.10
CA ASN A 113 -17.03 -13.56 -5.98
C ASN A 113 -18.29 -14.31 -6.43
N LYS A 114 -19.48 -13.75 -6.14
CA LYS A 114 -20.75 -14.30 -6.60
C LYS A 114 -20.88 -14.22 -8.13
N SER A 115 -20.55 -13.09 -8.73
CA SER A 115 -20.63 -12.90 -10.20
C SER A 115 -19.65 -13.80 -10.97
N VAL A 116 -18.46 -14.02 -10.43
CA VAL A 116 -17.46 -14.95 -10.97
C VAL A 116 -17.95 -16.39 -10.88
N SER A 117 -18.56 -16.76 -9.74
CA SER A 117 -19.11 -18.10 -9.52
C SER A 117 -20.29 -18.42 -10.44
N GLU A 118 -21.19 -17.46 -10.65
CA GLU A 118 -22.33 -17.62 -11.58
C GLU A 118 -21.88 -17.70 -13.04
N THR A 119 -20.81 -17.00 -13.41
CA THR A 119 -20.18 -17.10 -14.74
C THR A 119 -19.49 -18.46 -14.94
N ARG A 120 -18.86 -19.01 -13.89
CA ARG A 120 -18.23 -20.34 -13.91
C ARG A 120 -19.24 -21.48 -13.90
N GLY A 121 -20.38 -21.31 -13.22
CA GLY A 121 -21.46 -22.30 -13.13
C GLY A 121 -22.22 -22.57 -14.43
N LYS A 122 -22.14 -21.67 -15.42
CA LYS A 122 -22.79 -21.85 -16.73
C LYS A 122 -21.95 -22.59 -17.77
N GLY A 123 -20.69 -22.91 -17.44
CA GLY A 123 -19.74 -23.62 -18.31
C GLY A 123 -19.49 -25.09 -17.96
N ALA A 124 -20.10 -25.62 -16.90
CA ALA A 124 -19.83 -26.98 -16.41
C ALA A 124 -21.10 -27.84 -16.35
N THR A 125 -21.54 -28.33 -17.50
CA THR A 125 -22.26 -29.60 -17.58
C THR A 125 -21.31 -30.66 -18.13
N ALA A 126 -20.67 -31.40 -17.24
CA ALA A 126 -20.26 -32.78 -17.44
C ALA A 126 -20.07 -33.44 -16.06
N GLU A 127 -20.74 -34.58 -15.90
CA GLU A 127 -20.98 -35.34 -14.66
C GLU A 127 -19.75 -35.90 -13.94
N ASN A 128 -20.03 -36.21 -12.66
CA ASN A 128 -19.72 -37.43 -11.89
C ASN A 128 -18.83 -37.14 -10.67
N GLY A 129 -19.13 -37.48 -9.42
CA GLY A 129 -20.21 -38.22 -8.78
C GLY A 129 -19.69 -38.73 -7.42
N GLY A 130 -20.42 -38.45 -6.32
CA GLY A 130 -20.23 -39.02 -4.97
C GLY A 130 -19.29 -38.22 -4.05
N GLY A 131 -19.59 -37.93 -2.78
CA GLY A 131 -20.69 -38.29 -1.90
C GLY A 131 -20.21 -38.29 -0.44
N GLY A 132 -20.91 -37.55 0.44
CA GLY A 132 -20.79 -37.58 1.91
C GLY A 132 -19.78 -36.57 2.49
N GLY A 133 -20.09 -35.66 3.40
CA GLY A 133 -21.23 -35.48 4.29
C GLY A 133 -20.70 -35.25 5.72
N GLY A 134 -20.96 -34.07 6.30
CA GLY A 134 -20.94 -33.92 7.76
C GLY A 134 -20.31 -32.67 8.38
N LYS A 135 -21.19 -31.68 8.64
CA LYS A 135 -21.30 -30.83 9.84
C LYS A 135 -20.31 -29.69 10.12
N GLU A 136 -20.92 -28.51 10.12
CA GLU A 136 -20.52 -27.23 10.70
C GLU A 136 -20.48 -27.20 12.24
N LYS A 137 -19.87 -26.08 12.70
CA LYS A 137 -19.89 -25.36 13.99
C LYS A 137 -18.70 -25.62 14.92
N ALA A 138 -18.15 -24.64 15.64
CA ALA A 138 -18.23 -23.17 15.68
C ALA A 138 -17.27 -22.70 16.81
N GLY A 139 -16.85 -21.42 16.78
CA GLY A 139 -16.09 -20.72 17.83
C GLY A 139 -14.69 -20.32 17.34
N ASP A 140 -14.48 -19.09 16.88
CA ASP A 140 -14.10 -17.90 17.69
C ASP A 140 -12.85 -18.23 18.53
N ASP A 141 -11.67 -17.66 18.25
CA ASP A 141 -11.26 -16.37 18.83
C ASP A 141 -10.25 -15.62 17.93
N GLY A 142 -10.28 -14.29 18.04
CA GLY A 142 -9.74 -13.33 17.09
C GLY A 142 -8.23 -13.23 16.91
N ALA A 143 -7.86 -12.88 15.67
CA ALA A 143 -6.75 -12.00 15.35
C ALA A 143 -7.08 -11.33 14.01
N ALA A 144 -6.75 -10.05 13.91
CA ALA A 144 -7.03 -9.18 12.76
C ALA A 144 -6.63 -9.82 11.43
N ASP A 145 -7.61 -10.10 10.58
CA ASP A 145 -7.42 -10.55 9.21
C ASP A 145 -7.47 -9.33 8.28
N SER A 146 -6.29 -8.76 8.05
CA SER A 146 -6.06 -7.80 6.98
C SER A 146 -5.88 -8.57 5.67
N GLY A 147 -6.97 -8.79 4.94
CA GLY A 147 -6.99 -8.99 3.49
C GLY A 147 -5.96 -9.96 2.91
N ALA A 148 -5.67 -11.08 3.59
CA ALA A 148 -5.00 -12.20 2.96
C ALA A 148 -5.99 -12.88 2.02
N ALA A 149 -5.93 -12.53 0.72
CA ALA A 149 -6.43 -13.43 -0.29
C ALA A 149 -5.71 -14.78 -0.10
N GLY A 150 -6.45 -15.81 0.29
CA GLY A 150 -5.90 -17.14 0.49
C GLY A 150 -5.32 -17.68 -0.81
N GLY A 151 -4.03 -18.03 -0.79
CA GLY A 151 -3.48 -19.31 -1.26
C GLY A 151 -3.77 -19.86 -2.67
N GLU A 152 -4.36 -19.09 -3.60
CA GLU A 152 -4.63 -19.60 -4.95
C GLU A 152 -3.52 -19.15 -5.93
N THR A 153 -2.80 -20.14 -6.44
CA THR A 153 -1.87 -19.96 -7.58
C THR A 153 -2.60 -20.30 -8.87
N TYR A 154 -2.32 -19.54 -9.93
CA TYR A 154 -2.90 -19.72 -11.26
C TYR A 154 -2.16 -20.82 -12.04
N ALA A 155 -2.86 -21.50 -12.94
CA ALA A 155 -2.24 -22.47 -13.84
C ALA A 155 -1.65 -21.77 -15.07
N ALA A 156 -0.72 -22.44 -15.75
CA ALA A 156 -0.12 -21.93 -16.96
C ALA A 156 -1.17 -21.59 -18.04
N GLY A 157 -1.13 -20.34 -18.54
CA GLY A 157 -2.06 -19.82 -19.54
C GLY A 157 -3.31 -19.15 -18.95
N ASP A 158 -3.52 -19.21 -17.63
CA ASP A 158 -4.59 -18.47 -16.99
C ASP A 158 -4.31 -16.96 -17.04
N THR A 159 -5.38 -16.19 -17.25
CA THR A 159 -5.35 -14.73 -17.29
C THR A 159 -5.88 -14.14 -15.99
N VAL A 160 -5.07 -13.31 -15.34
CA VAL A 160 -5.49 -12.46 -14.23
C VAL A 160 -5.96 -11.12 -14.79
N VAL A 161 -7.11 -10.64 -14.33
CA VAL A 161 -7.67 -9.34 -14.70
C VAL A 161 -7.64 -8.46 -13.46
N TYR A 162 -6.96 -7.32 -13.56
CA TYR A 162 -6.89 -6.30 -12.51
C TYR A 162 -8.06 -5.31 -12.64
N ASP A 163 -8.36 -4.60 -11.55
CA ASP A 163 -9.53 -3.72 -11.43
C ASP A 163 -9.61 -2.63 -12.50
N ASP A 164 -8.46 -2.17 -13.00
CA ASP A 164 -8.34 -1.14 -14.02
C ASP A 164 -8.48 -1.67 -15.46
N GLY A 165 -8.64 -2.98 -15.62
CA GLY A 165 -8.75 -3.66 -16.91
C GLY A 165 -7.41 -4.09 -17.52
N VAL A 166 -6.29 -3.93 -16.82
CA VAL A 166 -5.04 -4.60 -17.21
C VAL A 166 -5.20 -6.10 -17.02
N GLN A 167 -4.72 -6.87 -17.99
CA GLN A 167 -4.76 -8.33 -17.93
C GLN A 167 -3.35 -8.90 -18.09
N VAL A 168 -2.99 -9.85 -17.23
CA VAL A 168 -1.69 -10.51 -17.26
C VAL A 168 -1.88 -12.00 -17.45
N THR A 169 -1.06 -12.61 -18.29
CA THR A 169 -1.06 -14.06 -18.54
C THR A 169 0.37 -14.57 -18.59
N VAL A 170 0.65 -15.66 -17.90
CA VAL A 170 1.94 -16.36 -17.96
C VAL A 170 1.76 -17.64 -18.77
N SER A 171 2.57 -17.83 -19.80
CA SER A 171 2.51 -19.02 -20.65
C SER A 171 2.94 -20.29 -19.90
N ARG A 172 2.70 -21.45 -20.54
CA ARG A 172 3.46 -22.66 -20.19
C ARG A 172 4.96 -22.40 -20.33
N HIS A 173 5.75 -23.06 -19.49
CA HIS A 173 7.19 -23.04 -19.58
C HIS A 173 7.68 -23.84 -20.79
N THR A 174 8.88 -23.49 -21.25
CA THR A 174 9.64 -24.25 -22.24
C THR A 174 11.07 -24.40 -21.74
N ALA A 175 11.75 -25.47 -22.12
CA ALA A 175 13.18 -25.59 -21.82
C ALA A 175 13.95 -24.46 -22.50
N TYR A 176 14.87 -23.85 -21.77
CA TYR A 176 15.76 -22.82 -22.28
C TYR A 176 17.21 -23.30 -22.23
N THR A 177 17.99 -22.96 -23.25
CA THR A 177 19.44 -23.19 -23.26
C THR A 177 20.11 -21.83 -23.16
N PRO A 178 20.64 -21.46 -21.98
CA PRO A 178 21.33 -20.19 -21.79
C PRO A 178 22.52 -20.04 -22.74
N GLY A 179 22.73 -18.82 -23.24
CA GLY A 179 23.90 -18.49 -24.03
C GLY A 179 25.22 -18.67 -23.25
N GLU A 180 26.35 -18.71 -23.97
CA GLU A 180 27.69 -18.85 -23.37
C GLU A 180 28.00 -17.77 -22.33
N PHE A 181 27.49 -16.56 -22.55
CA PHE A 181 27.67 -15.39 -21.68
C PHE A 181 26.47 -15.11 -20.78
N ALA A 182 25.57 -16.09 -20.60
CA ALA A 182 24.40 -15.91 -19.76
C ALA A 182 24.80 -15.68 -18.31
N ILE A 183 24.13 -14.73 -17.67
CA ILE A 183 24.23 -14.48 -16.23
C ILE A 183 23.01 -15.05 -15.51
N GLY A 184 23.17 -15.41 -14.24
CA GLY A 184 22.08 -15.96 -13.41
C GLY A 184 21.82 -17.45 -13.58
N HIS A 185 22.64 -18.19 -14.35
CA HIS A 185 22.51 -19.65 -14.49
C HIS A 185 23.59 -20.39 -13.72
N THR A 186 23.19 -21.32 -12.85
CA THR A 186 24.11 -22.17 -12.08
C THR A 186 24.37 -23.49 -12.81
N LYS A 187 25.65 -23.88 -12.92
CA LYS A 187 26.02 -25.16 -13.54
C LYS A 187 25.32 -26.34 -12.86
N GLY A 188 24.60 -27.13 -13.64
CA GLY A 188 23.87 -28.31 -13.18
C GLY A 188 22.39 -28.06 -12.90
N ASN A 189 21.95 -26.80 -12.87
CA ASN A 189 20.54 -26.45 -12.87
C ASN A 189 19.94 -26.57 -14.28
N LYS A 190 18.61 -26.52 -14.37
CA LYS A 190 17.86 -26.42 -15.63
C LYS A 190 17.41 -24.98 -15.81
N ALA A 191 17.28 -24.54 -17.05
CA ALA A 191 16.70 -23.24 -17.35
C ALA A 191 15.33 -23.42 -18.02
N TYR A 192 14.35 -22.66 -17.56
CA TYR A 192 13.00 -22.67 -18.12
C TYR A 192 12.58 -21.26 -18.51
N LYS A 193 12.00 -21.12 -19.69
CA LYS A 193 11.50 -19.87 -20.25
C LYS A 193 9.98 -19.80 -20.19
N VAL A 194 9.45 -18.65 -19.83
CA VAL A 194 8.03 -18.30 -19.87
C VAL A 194 7.84 -17.01 -20.66
N THR A 195 6.65 -16.86 -21.26
CA THR A 195 6.21 -15.60 -21.86
C THR A 195 5.17 -14.97 -20.96
N VAL A 196 5.38 -13.71 -20.59
CA VAL A 196 4.37 -12.89 -19.91
C VAL A 196 3.71 -12.00 -20.95
N THR A 197 2.38 -12.03 -20.98
CA THR A 197 1.56 -11.21 -21.87
C THR A 197 0.75 -10.23 -21.04
N VAL A 198 0.83 -8.95 -21.41
CA VAL A 198 0.04 -7.87 -20.82
C VAL A 198 -0.92 -7.34 -21.88
N VAL A 199 -2.22 -7.35 -21.57
CA VAL A 199 -3.25 -6.72 -22.41
C VAL A 199 -3.88 -5.57 -21.64
N ASN A 200 -3.78 -4.35 -22.17
CA ASN A 200 -4.45 -3.22 -21.56
C ASN A 200 -5.88 -3.11 -22.11
N LYS A 201 -6.88 -3.62 -21.37
CA LYS A 201 -8.31 -3.38 -21.68
C LYS A 201 -8.88 -2.19 -20.90
N GLY A 202 -8.06 -1.52 -20.12
CA GLY A 202 -8.41 -0.30 -19.40
C GLY A 202 -8.57 0.90 -20.30
N LYS A 203 -8.68 2.08 -19.67
CA LYS A 203 -8.90 3.36 -20.35
C LYS A 203 -7.67 4.27 -20.35
N GLU A 204 -6.68 3.98 -19.50
CA GLU A 204 -5.45 4.75 -19.36
C GLU A 204 -4.26 3.98 -19.94
N LYS A 205 -3.12 4.67 -20.14
CA LYS A 205 -1.88 4.00 -20.55
C LYS A 205 -1.32 3.23 -19.35
N PHE A 206 -0.91 1.99 -19.59
CA PHE A 206 -0.27 1.16 -18.57
C PHE A 206 1.26 1.20 -18.75
N ASP A 207 2.00 1.53 -17.69
CA ASP A 207 3.47 1.59 -17.74
C ASP A 207 4.08 0.21 -17.44
N THR A 208 4.40 -0.53 -18.49
CA THR A 208 5.00 -1.87 -18.35
C THR A 208 6.45 -1.82 -17.88
N ALA A 209 7.12 -0.66 -17.87
CA ALA A 209 8.49 -0.56 -17.36
C ALA A 209 8.57 -0.75 -15.83
N LEU A 210 7.44 -0.65 -15.11
CA LEU A 210 7.36 -0.89 -13.67
C LEU A 210 7.01 -2.34 -13.32
N LEU A 211 6.71 -3.19 -14.31
CA LEU A 211 6.29 -4.56 -14.10
C LEU A 211 7.49 -5.44 -13.77
N THR A 212 7.44 -6.14 -12.64
CA THR A 212 8.46 -7.13 -12.25
C THR A 212 7.95 -8.55 -12.42
N VAL A 213 8.87 -9.44 -12.78
CA VAL A 213 8.62 -10.88 -12.92
C VAL A 213 9.72 -11.61 -12.19
N ASP A 214 9.33 -12.32 -11.13
CA ASP A 214 10.22 -13.08 -10.26
C ASP A 214 9.77 -14.54 -10.22
N ALA A 215 10.63 -15.45 -9.77
CA ALA A 215 10.25 -16.85 -9.68
C ALA A 215 10.86 -17.59 -8.48
N ARG A 216 10.15 -18.64 -8.04
CA ARG A 216 10.58 -19.59 -7.00
C ARG A 216 10.41 -21.02 -7.49
N ALA A 217 11.39 -21.87 -7.24
CA ALA A 217 11.43 -23.25 -7.68
C ALA A 217 11.30 -24.25 -6.53
N GLY A 218 10.52 -25.30 -6.81
CA GLY A 218 10.31 -26.43 -5.92
C GLY A 218 9.44 -26.12 -4.70
N LYS A 219 9.12 -27.17 -3.93
CA LYS A 219 8.26 -27.07 -2.74
C LYS A 219 8.85 -26.20 -1.63
N ASP A 220 10.17 -26.08 -1.59
CA ASP A 220 10.88 -25.27 -0.61
C ASP A 220 10.88 -23.77 -0.97
N GLY A 221 10.34 -23.40 -2.14
CA GLY A 221 10.22 -22.00 -2.57
C GLY A 221 11.57 -21.30 -2.78
N LYS A 222 12.60 -22.03 -3.23
CA LYS A 222 13.93 -21.44 -3.45
C LYS A 222 13.85 -20.42 -4.58
N THR A 223 14.47 -19.25 -4.41
CA THR A 223 14.56 -18.26 -5.49
C THR A 223 15.14 -18.90 -6.76
N ALA A 224 14.42 -18.75 -7.87
CA ALA A 224 14.88 -19.12 -9.19
C ALA A 224 15.42 -17.85 -9.86
N GLU A 225 16.74 -17.76 -10.03
CA GLU A 225 17.38 -16.55 -10.52
C GLU A 225 16.99 -16.27 -11.98
N SER A 226 16.71 -15.01 -12.31
CA SER A 226 16.48 -14.60 -13.69
C SER A 226 17.75 -14.75 -14.51
N ILE A 227 17.61 -15.35 -15.68
CA ILE A 227 18.69 -15.55 -16.65
C ILE A 227 18.65 -14.41 -17.66
N PHE A 228 19.80 -13.79 -17.91
CA PHE A 228 19.96 -12.73 -18.91
C PHE A 228 21.07 -13.10 -19.89
N ASP A 229 20.80 -12.95 -21.18
CA ASP A 229 21.75 -13.13 -22.26
C ASP A 229 21.42 -12.23 -23.47
N ASP A 230 21.94 -12.57 -24.66
CA ASP A 230 21.72 -11.82 -25.91
C ASP A 230 20.27 -11.91 -26.43
N LYS A 231 19.49 -12.91 -26.00
CA LYS A 231 18.14 -13.20 -26.49
C LYS A 231 17.06 -12.95 -25.45
N ILE A 232 17.38 -13.06 -24.15
CA ILE A 232 16.41 -12.94 -23.06
C ILE A 232 16.89 -12.05 -21.93
N GLY A 233 15.94 -11.50 -21.17
CA GLY A 233 16.23 -10.69 -19.98
C GLY A 233 16.05 -9.17 -20.16
N GLN A 234 15.63 -8.70 -21.34
CA GLN A 234 15.24 -7.29 -21.48
C GLN A 234 13.94 -6.95 -20.73
N GLY A 235 13.06 -7.94 -20.56
CA GLY A 235 11.77 -7.75 -19.91
C GLY A 235 10.87 -6.77 -20.67
N PHE A 236 10.07 -6.01 -19.92
CA PHE A 236 9.19 -4.99 -20.48
C PHE A 236 9.84 -3.60 -20.47
N ASN A 237 9.42 -2.74 -21.41
CA ASN A 237 9.77 -1.34 -21.43
C ASN A 237 8.59 -0.49 -21.95
N GLY A 238 8.64 0.81 -21.65
CA GLY A 238 7.66 1.77 -22.16
C GLY A 238 6.23 1.49 -21.68
N THR A 239 5.27 2.01 -22.44
CA THR A 239 3.85 1.99 -22.07
C THR A 239 2.99 1.26 -23.10
N VAL A 240 1.95 0.59 -22.62
CA VAL A 240 0.91 -0.06 -23.42
C VAL A 240 -0.34 0.80 -23.37
N VAL A 241 -0.75 1.34 -24.51
CA VAL A 241 -1.99 2.13 -24.62
C VAL A 241 -3.23 1.22 -24.61
N PRO A 242 -4.42 1.75 -24.26
CA PRO A 242 -5.67 1.00 -24.28
C PRO A 242 -5.90 0.19 -25.58
N GLY A 243 -6.37 -1.04 -25.42
CA GLY A 243 -6.64 -1.99 -26.50
C GLY A 243 -5.41 -2.67 -27.10
N ARG A 244 -4.20 -2.37 -26.62
CA ARG A 244 -2.95 -2.97 -27.11
C ARG A 244 -2.41 -4.04 -26.16
N THR A 245 -1.48 -4.82 -26.69
CA THR A 245 -0.85 -5.95 -26.03
C THR A 245 0.66 -5.77 -26.09
N ALA A 246 1.35 -6.11 -25.00
CA ALA A 246 2.79 -6.29 -24.95
C ALA A 246 3.13 -7.69 -24.44
N THR A 247 4.25 -8.21 -24.88
CA THR A 247 4.76 -9.53 -24.50
C THR A 247 6.24 -9.43 -24.22
N ALA A 248 6.70 -10.11 -23.17
CA ALA A 248 8.13 -10.26 -22.88
C ALA A 248 8.43 -11.69 -22.44
N GLU A 249 9.61 -12.18 -22.79
CA GLU A 249 10.10 -13.49 -22.38
C GLU A 249 11.05 -13.38 -21.20
N PHE A 250 10.92 -14.30 -20.25
CA PHE A 250 11.76 -14.41 -19.05
C PHE A 250 12.25 -15.85 -18.92
N ALA A 251 13.51 -16.03 -18.55
CA ALA A 251 14.07 -17.34 -18.23
C ALA A 251 14.54 -17.38 -16.79
N PHE A 252 14.38 -18.53 -16.14
CA PHE A 252 14.71 -18.73 -14.74
C PHE A 252 15.60 -19.96 -14.54
N ASP A 253 16.60 -19.81 -13.69
CA ASP A 253 17.48 -20.87 -13.25
C ASP A 253 16.82 -21.69 -12.16
N THR A 254 16.64 -22.98 -12.44
CA THR A 254 15.82 -23.86 -11.63
C THR A 254 16.65 -25.07 -11.18
N PRO A 255 16.73 -25.35 -9.86
CA PRO A 255 17.41 -26.53 -9.36
C PRO A 255 16.95 -27.82 -10.06
N ALA A 256 17.87 -28.69 -10.47
CA ALA A 256 17.56 -29.85 -11.32
C ALA A 256 16.48 -30.80 -10.78
N GLY A 257 16.30 -30.84 -9.45
CA GLY A 257 15.29 -31.65 -8.77
C GLY A 257 13.95 -30.94 -8.50
N ALA A 258 13.82 -29.66 -8.86
CA ALA A 258 12.56 -28.94 -8.72
C ALA A 258 11.50 -29.51 -9.66
N LYS A 259 10.28 -29.65 -9.15
CA LYS A 259 9.10 -30.13 -9.90
C LYS A 259 8.12 -29.02 -10.25
N THR A 260 8.34 -27.83 -9.69
CA THR A 260 7.46 -26.68 -9.82
C THR A 260 8.29 -25.43 -9.99
N LEU A 261 7.77 -24.48 -10.76
CA LEU A 261 8.25 -23.12 -10.87
C LEU A 261 7.05 -22.20 -10.65
N GLU A 262 7.04 -21.48 -9.54
CA GLU A 262 6.08 -20.43 -9.27
C GLU A 262 6.60 -19.12 -9.84
N VAL A 263 5.87 -18.54 -10.80
CA VAL A 263 6.17 -17.24 -11.40
C VAL A 263 5.29 -16.19 -10.73
N GLU A 264 5.91 -15.21 -10.11
CA GLU A 264 5.26 -14.05 -9.52
C GLU A 264 5.34 -12.88 -10.50
N VAL A 265 4.19 -12.28 -10.86
CA VAL A 265 4.14 -11.06 -11.66
C VAL A 265 3.55 -9.94 -10.81
N SER A 266 4.27 -8.83 -10.71
CA SER A 266 3.80 -7.59 -10.11
C SER A 266 3.68 -6.51 -11.19
N PRO A 267 2.47 -6.11 -11.62
CA PRO A 267 2.28 -5.07 -12.63
C PRO A 267 2.83 -3.70 -12.23
N GLY A 268 2.96 -3.43 -10.92
CA GLY A 268 3.50 -2.20 -10.37
C GLY A 268 3.14 -2.04 -8.90
N TRP A 269 3.63 -0.98 -8.27
CA TRP A 269 3.48 -0.71 -6.83
C TRP A 269 2.03 -0.53 -6.34
N SER A 270 1.08 -0.26 -7.24
CA SER A 270 -0.35 -0.11 -6.92
C SER A 270 -1.17 -1.40 -7.12
N TYR A 271 -0.53 -2.51 -7.49
CA TYR A 271 -1.17 -3.79 -7.78
C TYR A 271 -0.74 -4.86 -6.77
N ASN A 272 -1.62 -5.80 -6.48
CA ASN A 272 -1.21 -7.04 -5.82
C ASN A 272 -0.44 -7.90 -6.82
N SER A 273 0.63 -8.55 -6.36
CA SER A 273 1.30 -9.56 -7.18
C SER A 273 0.40 -10.77 -7.39
N SER A 274 0.63 -11.48 -8.48
CA SER A 274 -0.11 -12.69 -8.84
C SER A 274 0.86 -13.81 -9.14
N HIS A 275 0.49 -15.03 -8.77
CA HIS A 275 1.39 -16.18 -8.76
C HIS A 275 0.87 -17.28 -9.68
N TRP A 276 1.69 -17.74 -10.62
CA TRP A 276 1.39 -18.87 -11.50
C TRP A 276 2.27 -20.06 -11.13
N ASN A 277 1.68 -21.20 -10.78
CA ASN A 277 2.43 -22.41 -10.45
C ASN A 277 2.52 -23.33 -11.68
N LEU A 278 3.74 -23.50 -12.19
CA LEU A 278 4.04 -24.27 -13.40
C LEU A 278 4.67 -25.61 -13.02
N GLU A 279 4.14 -26.73 -13.52
CA GLU A 279 4.73 -28.05 -13.33
C GLU A 279 5.90 -28.28 -14.31
N LEU A 280 7.06 -28.70 -13.81
CA LEU A 280 8.34 -28.77 -14.54
C LEU A 280 8.71 -30.13 -15.15
#